data_AF-A0A3E4F8J8-F1
#
_entry.id   AF-A0A3E4F8J8-F1
#
_cell.length_a   1.000
_cell.length_b   1.000
_cell.length_c   1.000
_cell.angle_alpha   90.00
_cell.angle_beta   90.00
_cell.angle_gamma   90.00
#
_symmetry.space_group_name_H-M   'P 1'
#
loop_
_entity.id
_entity.type
_entity.pdbx_description
1 polymer ?
#
loop_
_entity_poly.entity_id
_entity_poly.type
_entity_poly.pdbx_seq_one_letter_code
_entity_poly.pdbx_strand_id
1 'polypeptide(L)'
;MVKAAKSYQQKYEKIMGESGEDELWSDIERAIAEFKKKVEMGKADGYFWNMYFNLLRSNRLMFAGINKAFITGDMVYMLNGIYQENRFNCIYRNRANSGGAQTINFIEAVIAYSCNDYKLLEKIMPFEAGPASYGYSATYYNMVYAMTYHDDEVGKKAQAELSTFMEKKRTQFDLKLAKFFYDLYQKDVDGVNCGLQELCDLMGKCKWINEHIYGLDKDIQTLGKMVAIFIHGLYHIAMKFLEDSPLLDKIKMPEHKSFIKEYEEFNIEKNFPEPHNLINFDPIAKFINLSIKTEMIPEVSFSKSGRMYVNDGKRFEKMLFDNLQKSKALPFELKEEKYKLPAVYKEFIGKYDGLSLENGCTFYSLEELDAMNKDLQVNIYQPDTVAVGDDGGDLVFLMKQEKEAKTVYLVDAGDYDLESPYQIISDFNKWMEKGFEIEDIDGEDVRGVDYGDLYLIKMPKEGVKGLVTIKRAFNLEMSTGELLQKSKNLPTKLLSNITSSKANIIAEKIGMPGLFEIR
;
A
#
# COMPACT_ATOMS: atom_id res chain seq x y z
N MET A 1 -0.69 -40.14 2.11
CA MET A 1 -0.33 -39.00 2.97
C MET A 1 0.94 -39.07 3.85
N VAL A 2 1.02 -39.93 4.89
CA VAL A 2 1.85 -39.70 6.10
C VAL A 2 3.32 -39.36 5.86
N LYS A 3 3.97 -40.01 4.88
CA LYS A 3 5.39 -39.75 4.55
C LYS A 3 5.60 -38.40 3.84
N ALA A 4 4.69 -38.03 2.94
CA ALA A 4 4.73 -36.74 2.22
C ALA A 4 4.40 -35.57 3.17
N ALA A 5 3.39 -35.75 4.03
CA ALA A 5 3.03 -34.81 5.09
C ALA A 5 4.21 -34.53 6.03
N LYS A 6 4.87 -35.58 6.55
CA LYS A 6 6.06 -35.44 7.40
C LYS A 6 7.21 -34.72 6.68
N SER A 7 7.48 -35.06 5.43
CA SER A 7 8.53 -34.41 4.64
C SER A 7 8.22 -32.94 4.37
N TYR A 8 6.95 -32.59 4.15
CA TYR A 8 6.52 -31.20 3.95
C TYR A 8 6.68 -30.43 5.26
N GLN A 9 6.18 -30.97 6.37
CA GLN A 9 6.24 -30.35 7.69
C GLN A 9 7.68 -30.03 8.11
N GLN A 10 8.59 -31.00 8.02
CA GLN A 10 10.02 -30.79 8.35
C GLN A 10 10.65 -29.64 7.54
N LYS A 11 10.23 -29.51 6.27
CA LYS A 11 10.73 -28.47 5.39
C LYS A 11 10.08 -27.12 5.66
N TYR A 12 8.78 -27.11 5.92
CA TYR A 12 8.02 -25.95 6.35
C TYR A 12 8.63 -25.36 7.63
N GLU A 13 8.84 -26.17 8.67
CA GLU A 13 9.45 -25.77 9.94
C GLU A 13 10.86 -25.20 9.74
N LYS A 14 11.67 -25.83 8.87
CA LYS A 14 13.01 -25.33 8.55
C LYS A 14 13.01 -23.96 7.87
N ILE A 15 12.04 -23.71 6.99
CA ILE A 15 11.99 -22.50 6.16
C ILE A 15 11.28 -21.35 6.89
N MET A 16 10.17 -21.65 7.56
CA MET A 16 9.35 -20.65 8.25
C MET A 16 9.80 -20.41 9.70
N GLY A 17 10.62 -21.29 10.26
CA GLY A 17 10.99 -21.28 11.68
C GLY A 17 9.84 -21.74 12.59
N GLU A 18 10.16 -22.04 13.85
CA GLU A 18 9.13 -22.30 14.89
C GLU A 18 8.27 -21.06 15.17
N SER A 19 8.74 -19.86 14.79
CA SER A 19 8.11 -18.56 15.01
C SER A 19 7.41 -17.96 13.79
N GLY A 20 7.22 -18.70 12.69
CA GLY A 20 6.73 -18.11 11.43
C GLY A 20 5.36 -17.42 11.52
N GLU A 21 4.48 -17.92 12.39
CA GLU A 21 3.18 -17.30 12.68
C GLU A 21 3.35 -16.06 13.59
N ASP A 22 4.17 -16.15 14.65
CA ASP A 22 4.46 -15.03 15.55
C ASP A 22 5.17 -13.87 14.82
N GLU A 23 6.10 -14.18 13.92
CA GLU A 23 6.79 -13.20 13.07
C GLU A 23 5.81 -12.52 12.11
N LEU A 24 4.90 -13.29 11.49
CA LEU A 24 3.84 -12.75 10.64
C LEU A 24 2.94 -11.77 11.43
N TRP A 25 2.49 -12.15 12.62
CA TRP A 25 1.69 -11.27 13.46
C TRP A 25 2.46 -10.01 13.89
N SER A 26 3.73 -10.16 14.26
CA SER A 26 4.60 -9.01 14.59
C SER A 26 4.79 -8.05 13.41
N ASP A 27 5.00 -8.59 12.20
CA ASP A 27 5.10 -7.80 10.96
C ASP A 27 3.80 -7.04 10.68
N ILE A 28 2.66 -7.73 10.80
CA ILE A 28 1.33 -7.18 10.59
C ILE A 28 1.03 -6.06 11.59
N GLU A 29 1.28 -6.28 12.88
CA GLU A 29 1.04 -5.28 13.93
C GLU A 29 1.85 -4.00 13.67
N ARG A 30 3.14 -4.14 13.32
CA ARG A 30 4.01 -3.03 12.96
C ARG A 30 3.49 -2.29 11.72
N ALA A 31 3.13 -3.01 10.67
CA ALA A 31 2.59 -2.42 9.44
C ALA A 31 1.26 -1.69 9.67
N ILE A 32 0.39 -2.23 10.53
CA ILE A 32 -0.88 -1.60 10.89
C ILE A 32 -0.67 -0.32 11.71
N ALA A 33 0.24 -0.35 12.68
CA ALA A 33 0.57 0.83 13.47
C ALA A 33 1.07 1.97 12.56
N GLU A 34 1.93 1.65 11.61
CA GLU A 34 2.42 2.62 10.62
C GLU A 34 1.31 3.09 9.66
N PHE A 35 0.49 2.17 9.17
CA PHE A 35 -0.65 2.48 8.31
C PHE A 35 -1.63 3.44 8.98
N LYS A 36 -2.00 3.19 10.25
CA LYS A 36 -2.86 4.09 11.05
C LYS A 36 -2.28 5.50 11.15
N LYS A 37 -0.99 5.63 11.46
CA LYS A 37 -0.31 6.94 11.50
C LYS A 37 -0.35 7.65 10.14
N LYS A 38 -0.15 6.92 9.04
CA LYS A 38 -0.01 7.50 7.69
C LYS A 38 -1.33 7.89 7.04
N VAL A 39 -2.40 7.25 7.47
CA VAL A 39 -3.76 7.66 7.15
C VAL A 39 -4.05 9.07 7.65
N GLU A 40 -3.69 9.38 8.90
CA GLU A 40 -3.86 10.73 9.46
C GLU A 40 -3.09 11.77 8.63
N MET A 41 -2.00 11.33 7.97
CA MET A 41 -1.17 12.14 7.08
C MET A 41 -1.62 12.14 5.60
N GLY A 42 -2.75 11.50 5.24
CA GLY A 42 -3.22 11.40 3.84
C GLY A 42 -2.31 10.58 2.90
N LYS A 43 -1.42 9.74 3.45
CA LYS A 43 -0.41 8.95 2.71
C LYS A 43 -0.64 7.43 2.84
N ALA A 44 -1.89 7.02 3.06
CA ALA A 44 -2.24 5.64 3.42
C ALA A 44 -1.87 4.60 2.34
N ASP A 45 -2.03 4.94 1.06
CA ASP A 45 -2.01 3.99 -0.04
C ASP A 45 -0.69 3.20 -0.12
N GLY A 46 0.46 3.88 -0.07
CA GLY A 46 1.77 3.22 -0.13
C GLY A 46 2.00 2.20 0.99
N TYR A 47 1.44 2.46 2.17
CA TYR A 47 1.60 1.61 3.35
C TYR A 47 0.61 0.45 3.37
N PHE A 48 -0.61 0.65 2.86
CA PHE A 48 -1.56 -0.43 2.60
C PHE A 48 -0.91 -1.52 1.74
N TRP A 49 -0.21 -1.11 0.68
CA TRP A 49 0.45 -2.05 -0.23
C TRP A 49 1.70 -2.70 0.35
N ASN A 50 2.44 -2.01 1.22
CA ASN A 50 3.54 -2.62 1.98
C ASN A 50 3.01 -3.75 2.88
N MET A 51 1.89 -3.52 3.56
CA MET A 51 1.24 -4.54 4.37
C MET A 51 0.75 -5.73 3.54
N TYR A 52 0.13 -5.49 2.38
CA TYR A 52 -0.20 -6.55 1.40
C TYR A 52 1.06 -7.32 0.98
N PHE A 53 2.14 -6.63 0.64
CA PHE A 53 3.40 -7.26 0.26
C PHE A 53 3.96 -8.14 1.39
N ASN A 54 3.88 -7.70 2.65
CA ASN A 54 4.33 -8.49 3.80
C ASN A 54 3.45 -9.73 4.02
N LEU A 55 2.14 -9.65 3.79
CA LEU A 55 1.22 -10.80 3.83
C LEU A 55 1.53 -11.82 2.73
N LEU A 56 1.90 -11.34 1.54
CA LEU A 56 2.27 -12.17 0.38
C LEU A 56 3.68 -12.75 0.46
N ARG A 57 4.51 -12.21 1.36
CA ARG A 57 5.90 -12.63 1.47
C ARG A 57 5.95 -14.12 1.79
N SER A 58 6.74 -14.85 1.01
CA SER A 58 6.97 -16.28 1.21
C SER A 58 5.72 -17.16 1.12
N ASN A 59 4.60 -16.67 0.59
CA ASN A 59 3.32 -17.39 0.51
C ASN A 59 2.88 -18.00 1.86
N ARG A 60 3.04 -17.22 2.94
CA ARG A 60 2.88 -17.66 4.32
C ARG A 60 1.49 -18.25 4.58
N LEU A 61 0.41 -17.64 4.07
CA LEU A 61 -0.97 -18.08 4.38
C LEU A 61 -1.28 -19.43 3.71
N MET A 62 -0.92 -19.56 2.45
CA MET A 62 -1.11 -20.82 1.71
C MET A 62 -0.31 -21.96 2.32
N PHE A 63 0.96 -21.73 2.66
CA PHE A 63 1.78 -22.78 3.27
C PHE A 63 1.35 -23.13 4.70
N ALA A 64 0.88 -22.15 5.48
CA ALA A 64 0.30 -22.41 6.80
C ALA A 64 -0.97 -23.28 6.69
N GLY A 65 -1.85 -22.98 5.72
CA GLY A 65 -3.06 -23.76 5.44
C GLY A 65 -2.73 -25.21 5.05
N ILE A 66 -1.78 -25.40 4.14
CA ILE A 66 -1.30 -26.73 3.73
C ILE A 66 -0.68 -27.49 4.91
N ASN A 67 0.19 -26.82 5.69
CA ASN A 67 0.83 -27.45 6.84
C ASN A 67 -0.22 -27.91 7.88
N LYS A 68 -1.19 -27.04 8.18
CA LYS A 68 -2.26 -27.35 9.13
C LYS A 68 -3.16 -28.49 8.64
N ALA A 69 -3.46 -28.54 7.34
CA ALA A 69 -4.18 -29.66 6.74
C ALA A 69 -3.40 -30.97 6.88
N PHE A 70 -2.09 -30.96 6.67
CA PHE A 70 -1.25 -32.16 6.84
C PHE A 70 -1.11 -32.63 8.29
N ILE A 71 -1.10 -31.71 9.25
CA ILE A 71 -1.03 -32.04 10.69
C ILE A 71 -2.36 -32.60 11.19
N THR A 72 -3.47 -31.95 10.81
CA THR A 72 -4.80 -32.26 11.37
C THR A 72 -5.57 -33.30 10.57
N GLY A 73 -5.22 -33.50 9.30
CA GLY A 73 -6.01 -34.26 8.34
C GLY A 73 -7.22 -33.50 7.78
N ASP A 74 -7.47 -32.26 8.20
CA ASP A 74 -8.60 -31.45 7.74
C ASP A 74 -8.21 -30.56 6.54
N MET A 75 -8.70 -30.95 5.37
CA MET A 75 -8.38 -30.30 4.10
C MET A 75 -9.02 -28.91 3.93
N VAL A 76 -9.96 -28.52 4.82
CA VAL A 76 -10.51 -27.16 4.82
C VAL A 76 -9.41 -26.10 5.03
N TYR A 77 -8.35 -26.43 5.76
CA TYR A 77 -7.23 -25.51 5.98
C TYR A 77 -6.43 -25.25 4.71
N MET A 78 -6.24 -26.28 3.87
CA MET A 78 -5.57 -26.13 2.58
C MET A 78 -6.44 -25.29 1.64
N LEU A 79 -7.75 -25.57 1.56
CA LEU A 79 -8.72 -24.79 0.78
C LEU A 79 -8.66 -23.30 1.15
N ASN A 80 -8.81 -23.00 2.44
CA ASN A 80 -8.84 -21.63 2.96
C ASN A 80 -7.50 -20.90 2.80
N GLY A 81 -6.38 -21.62 2.94
CA GLY A 81 -5.04 -21.06 2.74
C GLY A 81 -4.80 -20.66 1.28
N ILE A 82 -5.13 -21.54 0.32
CA ILE A 82 -5.01 -21.24 -1.11
C ILE A 82 -5.92 -20.07 -1.49
N TYR A 83 -7.16 -20.09 -1.03
CA TYR A 83 -8.13 -19.01 -1.25
C TYR A 83 -7.62 -17.64 -0.79
N GLN A 84 -7.22 -17.54 0.48
CA GLN A 84 -6.85 -16.26 1.07
C GLN A 84 -5.59 -15.70 0.41
N GLU A 85 -4.58 -16.53 0.19
CA GLU A 85 -3.34 -16.15 -0.50
C GLU A 85 -3.59 -15.71 -1.96
N ASN A 86 -4.41 -16.45 -2.72
CA ASN A 86 -4.69 -16.12 -4.12
C ASN A 86 -5.41 -14.78 -4.26
N ARG A 87 -6.36 -14.47 -3.37
CA ARG A 87 -7.03 -13.16 -3.36
C ARG A 87 -6.06 -12.02 -3.09
N PHE A 88 -5.17 -12.15 -2.11
CA PHE A 88 -4.13 -11.14 -1.86
C PHE A 88 -3.23 -10.96 -3.09
N ASN A 89 -2.78 -12.07 -3.70
CA ASN A 89 -1.87 -12.03 -4.83
C ASN A 89 -2.52 -11.37 -6.03
N CYS A 90 -3.78 -11.71 -6.29
CA CYS A 90 -4.54 -11.15 -7.39
C CYS A 90 -4.72 -9.63 -7.25
N ILE A 91 -5.12 -9.15 -6.07
CA ILE A 91 -5.29 -7.72 -5.81
C ILE A 91 -3.96 -6.98 -5.98
N TYR A 92 -2.89 -7.48 -5.36
CA TYR A 92 -1.57 -6.86 -5.44
C TYR A 92 -1.05 -6.79 -6.89
N ARG A 93 -1.21 -7.89 -7.67
CA ARG A 93 -0.75 -7.97 -9.05
C ARG A 93 -1.55 -7.08 -9.99
N ASN A 94 -2.87 -7.05 -9.89
CA ASN A 94 -3.68 -6.18 -10.76
C ASN A 94 -3.37 -4.71 -10.51
N ARG A 95 -3.10 -4.32 -9.26
CA ARG A 95 -2.60 -2.99 -8.93
C ARG A 95 -1.20 -2.71 -9.50
N ALA A 96 -0.25 -3.63 -9.29
CA ALA A 96 1.16 -3.40 -9.65
C ALA A 96 1.43 -3.43 -11.17
N ASN A 97 0.61 -4.12 -11.96
CA ASN A 97 0.86 -4.36 -13.38
C ASN A 97 0.01 -3.49 -14.30
N SER A 98 -0.05 -2.19 -14.02
CA SER A 98 -0.66 -1.23 -14.96
C SER A 98 0.14 -1.24 -16.26
N GLY A 99 -0.54 -1.38 -17.41
CA GLY A 99 0.13 -1.53 -18.71
C GLY A 99 0.41 -2.99 -19.13
N GLY A 100 0.18 -3.96 -18.24
CA GLY A 100 0.37 -5.39 -18.52
C GLY A 100 -0.74 -5.99 -19.39
N ALA A 101 -0.50 -7.18 -19.95
CA ALA A 101 -1.51 -7.92 -20.71
C ALA A 101 -2.64 -8.44 -19.81
N GLN A 102 -3.84 -8.58 -20.37
CA GLN A 102 -4.98 -9.25 -19.71
C GLN A 102 -4.64 -10.65 -19.20
N THR A 103 -3.69 -11.32 -19.87
CA THR A 103 -3.25 -12.67 -19.53
C THR A 103 -2.51 -12.77 -18.19
N ILE A 104 -2.28 -11.65 -17.50
CA ILE A 104 -1.65 -11.64 -16.19
C ILE A 104 -2.43 -12.46 -15.16
N ASN A 105 -3.75 -12.50 -15.27
CA ASN A 105 -4.64 -13.22 -14.35
C ASN A 105 -4.82 -14.70 -14.71
N PHE A 106 -4.09 -15.22 -15.71
CA PHE A 106 -4.24 -16.63 -16.12
C PHE A 106 -3.96 -17.60 -14.96
N ILE A 107 -2.85 -17.41 -14.25
CA ILE A 107 -2.47 -18.31 -13.16
C ILE A 107 -3.42 -18.13 -11.97
N GLU A 108 -3.77 -16.90 -11.61
CA GLU A 108 -4.73 -16.58 -10.54
C GLU A 108 -6.10 -17.20 -10.81
N ALA A 109 -6.54 -17.23 -12.07
CA ALA A 109 -7.79 -17.89 -12.47
C ALA A 109 -7.70 -19.41 -12.26
N VAL A 110 -6.60 -20.05 -12.69
CA VAL A 110 -6.40 -21.49 -12.45
C VAL A 110 -6.32 -21.79 -10.95
N ILE A 111 -5.68 -20.94 -10.14
CA ILE A 111 -5.63 -21.11 -8.68
C ILE A 111 -7.01 -20.87 -8.05
N ALA A 112 -7.81 -19.93 -8.55
CA ALA A 112 -9.17 -19.71 -8.06
C ALA A 112 -10.03 -20.97 -8.26
N TYR A 113 -9.87 -21.67 -9.38
CA TYR A 113 -10.46 -22.99 -9.56
C TYR A 113 -10.00 -23.98 -8.49
N SER A 114 -8.70 -24.05 -8.19
CA SER A 114 -8.15 -25.00 -7.20
C SER A 114 -8.71 -24.84 -5.78
N CYS A 115 -9.33 -23.70 -5.47
CA CYS A 115 -9.96 -23.40 -4.18
C CYS A 115 -11.43 -23.01 -4.28
N ASN A 116 -12.11 -23.36 -5.38
CA ASN A 116 -13.55 -23.14 -5.59
C ASN A 116 -13.98 -21.66 -5.54
N ASP A 117 -13.07 -20.73 -5.78
CA ASP A 117 -13.32 -19.29 -5.70
C ASP A 117 -13.85 -18.71 -7.03
N TYR A 118 -15.00 -19.22 -7.46
CA TYR A 118 -15.62 -18.79 -8.73
C TYR A 118 -16.01 -17.30 -8.71
N LYS A 119 -16.31 -16.76 -7.52
CA LYS A 119 -16.62 -15.33 -7.33
C LYS A 119 -15.42 -14.43 -7.65
N LEU A 120 -14.19 -14.91 -7.47
CA LEU A 120 -13.00 -14.16 -7.89
C LEU A 120 -12.85 -14.16 -9.42
N LEU A 121 -13.22 -15.24 -10.12
CA LEU A 121 -13.16 -15.32 -11.58
C LEU A 121 -13.97 -14.20 -12.23
N GLU A 122 -15.17 -13.92 -11.72
CA GLU A 122 -16.03 -12.82 -12.16
C GLU A 122 -15.33 -11.45 -12.05
N LYS A 123 -14.39 -11.29 -11.11
CA LYS A 123 -13.64 -10.05 -10.92
C LYS A 123 -12.40 -9.95 -11.80
N ILE A 124 -11.71 -11.04 -12.07
CA ILE A 124 -10.35 -11.03 -12.64
C ILE A 124 -10.32 -11.48 -14.11
N MET A 125 -11.42 -12.06 -14.55
CA MET A 125 -11.73 -12.49 -15.91
C MET A 125 -13.20 -12.16 -16.21
N PRO A 126 -13.67 -10.91 -16.06
CA PRO A 126 -15.09 -10.58 -16.27
C PRO A 126 -15.50 -10.82 -17.73
N PHE A 127 -16.70 -11.34 -17.94
CA PHE A 127 -17.26 -11.61 -19.27
C PHE A 127 -17.22 -10.36 -20.17
N GLU A 128 -17.57 -9.19 -19.62
CA GLU A 128 -17.61 -7.93 -20.37
C GLU A 128 -16.23 -7.47 -20.88
N ALA A 129 -15.14 -7.91 -20.25
CA ALA A 129 -13.80 -7.61 -20.74
C ALA A 129 -13.41 -8.44 -21.98
N GLY A 130 -14.11 -9.55 -22.24
CA GLY A 130 -13.84 -10.44 -23.36
C GLY A 130 -12.53 -11.23 -23.22
N PRO A 131 -12.13 -11.98 -24.27
CA PRO A 131 -10.90 -12.77 -24.27
C PRO A 131 -9.65 -11.88 -24.42
N ALA A 132 -8.50 -12.42 -23.99
CA ALA A 132 -7.22 -11.77 -24.19
C ALA A 132 -6.85 -11.67 -25.67
N SER A 133 -6.44 -10.46 -26.08
CA SER A 133 -6.05 -10.18 -27.48
C SER A 133 -4.56 -10.41 -27.77
N TYR A 134 -3.71 -10.50 -26.75
CA TYR A 134 -2.28 -10.76 -26.88
C TYR A 134 -1.68 -11.29 -25.57
N GLY A 135 -0.45 -11.78 -25.65
CA GLY A 135 0.31 -12.28 -24.50
C GLY A 135 0.75 -13.73 -24.70
N TYR A 136 1.82 -14.14 -24.02
CA TYR A 136 2.35 -15.50 -24.14
C TYR A 136 1.32 -16.56 -23.73
N SER A 137 0.56 -16.28 -22.67
CA SER A 137 -0.49 -17.16 -22.14
C SER A 137 -1.89 -16.86 -22.68
N ALA A 138 -2.02 -16.07 -23.76
CA ALA A 138 -3.32 -15.64 -24.28
C ALA A 138 -4.20 -16.82 -24.68
N THR A 139 -3.64 -17.82 -25.38
CA THR A 139 -4.39 -19.00 -25.80
C THR A 139 -4.87 -19.83 -24.61
N TYR A 140 -4.07 -19.94 -23.55
CA TYR A 140 -4.48 -20.64 -22.32
C TYR A 140 -5.56 -19.87 -21.57
N TYR A 141 -5.37 -18.56 -21.40
CA TYR A 141 -6.36 -17.68 -20.80
C TYR A 141 -7.70 -17.75 -21.54
N ASN A 142 -7.67 -17.71 -22.87
CA ASN A 142 -8.87 -17.74 -23.70
C ASN A 142 -9.60 -19.08 -23.62
N MET A 143 -8.88 -20.20 -23.43
CA MET A 143 -9.54 -21.49 -23.16
C MET A 143 -10.20 -21.51 -21.78
N VAL A 144 -9.54 -21.00 -20.75
CA VAL A 144 -10.15 -20.89 -19.41
C VAL A 144 -11.39 -19.99 -19.48
N TYR A 145 -11.30 -18.84 -20.15
CA TYR A 145 -12.43 -17.94 -20.39
C TYR A 145 -13.59 -18.65 -21.10
N ALA A 146 -13.31 -19.33 -22.22
CA ALA A 146 -14.33 -20.03 -22.99
C ALA A 146 -15.02 -21.13 -22.18
N MET A 147 -14.27 -21.88 -21.36
CA MET A 147 -14.82 -22.92 -20.49
C MET A 147 -15.62 -22.33 -19.32
N THR A 148 -15.19 -21.18 -18.78
CA THR A 148 -15.89 -20.49 -17.67
C THR A 148 -17.24 -19.94 -18.11
N TYR A 149 -17.30 -19.36 -19.31
CA TYR A 149 -18.50 -18.69 -19.83
C TYR A 149 -19.26 -19.47 -20.89
N HIS A 150 -18.85 -20.71 -21.17
CA HIS A 150 -19.39 -21.53 -22.26
C HIS A 150 -19.44 -20.79 -23.61
N ASP A 151 -18.38 -20.03 -23.90
CA ASP A 151 -18.26 -19.23 -25.13
C ASP A 151 -17.64 -20.07 -26.25
N ASP A 152 -18.51 -20.65 -27.09
CA ASP A 152 -18.14 -21.52 -28.19
C ASP A 152 -17.28 -20.83 -29.27
N GLU A 153 -17.48 -19.53 -29.49
CA GLU A 153 -16.74 -18.78 -30.51
C GLU A 153 -15.31 -18.58 -30.07
N VAL A 154 -15.12 -18.09 -28.84
CA VAL A 154 -13.80 -17.92 -28.23
C VAL A 154 -13.11 -19.27 -28.10
N GLY A 155 -13.82 -20.32 -27.66
CA GLY A 155 -13.27 -21.65 -27.48
C GLY A 155 -12.77 -22.28 -28.79
N LYS A 156 -13.54 -22.20 -29.88
CA LYS A 156 -13.11 -22.69 -31.21
C LYS A 156 -11.88 -21.95 -31.72
N LYS A 157 -11.83 -20.63 -31.54
CA LYS A 157 -10.67 -19.82 -31.92
C LYS A 157 -9.43 -20.19 -31.11
N ALA A 158 -9.55 -20.22 -29.78
CA ALA A 158 -8.45 -20.54 -28.89
C ALA A 158 -7.94 -21.97 -29.12
N GLN A 159 -8.83 -22.92 -29.41
CA GLN A 159 -8.44 -24.29 -29.80
C GLN A 159 -7.60 -24.32 -31.07
N ALA A 160 -7.99 -23.60 -32.12
CA ALA A 160 -7.20 -23.50 -33.35
C ALA A 160 -5.83 -22.87 -33.09
N GLU A 161 -5.78 -21.82 -32.27
CA GLU A 161 -4.53 -21.16 -31.87
C GLU A 161 -3.62 -22.09 -31.05
N LEU A 162 -4.17 -22.95 -30.18
CA LEU A 162 -3.43 -23.97 -29.46
C LEU A 162 -2.85 -25.04 -30.38
N SER A 163 -3.59 -25.46 -31.41
CA SER A 163 -3.07 -26.37 -32.44
C SER A 163 -1.81 -25.79 -33.10
N THR A 164 -1.87 -24.53 -33.55
CA THR A 164 -0.71 -23.82 -34.10
C THR A 164 0.38 -23.56 -33.06
N PHE A 165 0.03 -23.38 -31.79
CA PHE A 165 1.00 -23.21 -30.71
C PHE A 165 1.85 -24.48 -30.51
N MET A 166 1.24 -25.67 -30.59
CA MET A 166 1.91 -26.96 -30.40
C MET A 166 2.91 -27.32 -31.50
N GLU A 167 2.78 -26.72 -32.70
CA GLU A 167 3.75 -26.88 -33.80
C GLU A 167 5.05 -26.09 -33.56
N LYS A 168 5.05 -25.15 -32.62
CA LYS A 168 6.22 -24.28 -32.34
C LYS A 168 7.18 -24.97 -31.38
N LYS A 169 8.47 -24.59 -31.47
CA LYS A 169 9.48 -24.99 -30.49
C LYS A 169 9.20 -24.35 -29.13
N ARG A 170 8.69 -25.12 -28.18
CA ARG A 170 8.32 -24.70 -26.82
C ARG A 170 8.85 -25.67 -25.76
N THR A 171 8.69 -25.34 -24.48
CA THR A 171 9.03 -26.28 -23.42
C THR A 171 8.04 -27.45 -23.42
N GLN A 172 8.47 -28.61 -22.91
CA GLN A 172 7.58 -29.76 -22.79
C GLN A 172 6.33 -29.43 -21.97
N PHE A 173 6.49 -28.68 -20.86
CA PHE A 173 5.36 -28.27 -20.05
C PHE A 173 4.35 -27.43 -20.84
N ASP A 174 4.81 -26.45 -21.63
CA ASP A 174 3.92 -25.61 -22.44
C ASP A 174 3.15 -26.44 -23.49
N LEU A 175 3.83 -27.37 -24.16
CA LEU A 175 3.20 -28.25 -25.15
C LEU A 175 2.14 -29.15 -24.51
N LYS A 176 2.42 -29.71 -23.32
CA LYS A 176 1.45 -30.52 -22.58
C LYS A 176 0.29 -29.70 -22.04
N LEU A 177 0.53 -28.45 -21.63
CA LEU A 177 -0.53 -27.55 -21.17
C LEU A 177 -1.47 -27.17 -22.33
N ALA A 178 -0.90 -26.89 -23.50
CA ALA A 178 -1.66 -26.65 -24.72
C ALA A 178 -2.51 -27.87 -25.10
N LYS A 179 -1.91 -29.06 -25.08
CA LYS A 179 -2.61 -30.31 -25.40
C LYS A 179 -3.73 -30.61 -24.40
N PHE A 180 -3.51 -30.41 -23.10
CA PHE A 180 -4.53 -30.58 -22.07
C PHE A 180 -5.78 -29.72 -22.36
N PHE A 181 -5.62 -28.41 -22.59
CA PHE A 181 -6.77 -27.56 -22.88
C PHE A 181 -7.44 -27.91 -24.21
N TYR A 182 -6.65 -28.28 -25.23
CA TYR A 182 -7.16 -28.73 -26.51
C TYR A 182 -8.06 -29.96 -26.37
N ASP A 183 -7.59 -30.98 -25.62
CA ASP A 183 -8.30 -32.24 -25.40
C ASP A 183 -9.53 -32.05 -24.51
N LEU A 184 -9.40 -31.23 -23.46
CA LEU A 184 -10.52 -30.91 -22.59
C LEU A 184 -11.67 -30.28 -23.37
N TYR A 185 -11.38 -29.32 -24.26
CA TYR A 185 -12.41 -28.69 -25.08
C TYR A 185 -13.01 -29.66 -26.12
N GLN A 186 -12.23 -30.61 -26.65
CA GLN A 186 -12.74 -31.71 -27.48
C GLN A 186 -13.52 -32.75 -26.66
N LYS A 187 -13.52 -32.67 -25.33
CA LYS A 187 -14.05 -33.69 -24.41
C LYS A 187 -13.37 -35.06 -24.62
N ASP A 188 -12.11 -35.07 -25.03
CA ASP A 188 -11.27 -36.27 -25.11
C ASP A 188 -10.72 -36.62 -23.73
N VAL A 189 -11.47 -37.45 -23.00
CA VAL A 189 -11.14 -37.81 -21.61
C VAL A 189 -9.81 -38.55 -21.48
N ASP A 190 -9.44 -39.38 -22.45
CA ASP A 190 -8.16 -40.11 -22.40
C ASP A 190 -6.99 -39.14 -22.55
N GLY A 191 -7.12 -38.17 -23.47
CA GLY A 191 -6.19 -37.06 -23.63
C GLY A 191 -6.08 -36.19 -22.38
N VAL A 192 -7.22 -35.83 -21.76
CA VAL A 192 -7.26 -35.04 -20.51
C VAL A 192 -6.55 -35.76 -19.37
N ASN A 193 -6.85 -37.04 -19.14
CA ASN A 193 -6.24 -37.84 -18.08
C ASN A 193 -4.72 -37.98 -18.28
N CYS A 194 -4.29 -38.23 -19.52
CA CYS A 194 -2.88 -38.27 -19.87
C CYS A 194 -2.19 -36.91 -19.61
N GLY A 195 -2.82 -35.82 -20.06
CA GLY A 195 -2.32 -34.46 -19.89
C GLY A 195 -2.16 -34.07 -18.42
N LEU A 196 -3.15 -34.36 -17.57
CA LEU A 196 -3.08 -34.09 -16.12
C LEU A 196 -1.91 -34.83 -15.47
N GLN A 197 -1.70 -36.10 -15.80
CA GLN A 197 -0.58 -36.89 -15.29
C GLN A 197 0.76 -36.29 -15.74
N GLU A 198 0.94 -36.06 -17.04
CA GLU A 198 2.20 -35.54 -17.60
C GLU A 198 2.53 -34.13 -17.08
N LEU A 199 1.51 -33.28 -16.93
CA LEU A 199 1.69 -31.95 -16.35
C LEU A 199 2.09 -32.03 -14.87
N CYS A 200 1.54 -32.97 -14.11
CA CYS A 200 1.94 -33.19 -12.73
C CYS A 200 3.41 -33.61 -12.63
N ASP A 201 3.86 -34.54 -13.48
CA ASP A 201 5.25 -35.02 -13.53
C ASP A 201 6.25 -33.91 -13.90
N LEU A 202 5.81 -32.93 -14.71
CA LEU A 202 6.62 -31.81 -15.15
C LEU A 202 6.52 -30.57 -14.25
N MET A 203 5.51 -30.49 -13.38
CA MET A 203 5.18 -29.28 -12.60
C MET A 203 6.38 -28.77 -11.79
N GLY A 204 7.13 -29.67 -11.15
CA GLY A 204 8.32 -29.31 -10.36
C GLY A 204 9.44 -28.63 -11.16
N LYS A 205 9.45 -28.79 -12.49
CA LYS A 205 10.45 -28.20 -13.42
C LYS A 205 9.94 -26.95 -14.14
N CYS A 206 8.65 -26.65 -14.08
CA CYS A 206 8.05 -25.51 -14.75
C CYS A 206 8.44 -24.19 -14.08
N LYS A 207 9.42 -23.45 -14.62
CA LYS A 207 9.93 -22.22 -13.99
C LYS A 207 8.87 -21.12 -13.90
N TRP A 208 8.25 -20.76 -15.01
CA TRP A 208 7.43 -19.55 -15.08
C TRP A 208 6.19 -19.61 -14.16
N ILE A 209 5.56 -20.79 -14.01
CA ILE A 209 4.46 -20.94 -13.05
C ILE A 209 4.98 -20.96 -11.62
N ASN A 210 6.04 -21.73 -11.31
CA ASN A 210 6.57 -21.76 -9.95
C ASN A 210 7.12 -20.40 -9.50
N GLU A 211 7.74 -19.64 -10.39
CA GLU A 211 8.24 -18.28 -10.10
C GLU A 211 7.08 -17.29 -9.94
N HIS A 212 5.99 -17.48 -10.67
CA HIS A 212 4.79 -16.65 -10.50
C HIS A 212 4.08 -16.94 -9.17
N ILE A 213 3.86 -18.21 -8.82
CA ILE A 213 3.16 -18.56 -7.58
C ILE A 213 4.08 -18.32 -6.37
N TYR A 214 5.32 -18.82 -6.42
CA TYR A 214 6.19 -18.89 -5.24
C TYR A 214 7.29 -17.82 -5.19
N GLY A 215 7.40 -16.96 -6.20
CA GLY A 215 8.48 -15.98 -6.31
C GLY A 215 9.84 -16.61 -6.65
N LEU A 216 10.92 -15.84 -6.48
CA LEU A 216 12.27 -16.23 -6.87
C LEU A 216 13.07 -16.96 -5.77
N ASP A 217 12.53 -17.03 -4.56
CA ASP A 217 13.18 -17.70 -3.44
C ASP A 217 13.18 -19.22 -3.66
N LYS A 218 14.38 -19.81 -3.67
CA LYS A 218 14.56 -21.24 -3.97
C LYS A 218 13.96 -22.13 -2.89
N ASP A 219 14.08 -21.76 -1.62
CA ASP A 219 13.56 -22.56 -0.52
C ASP A 219 12.03 -22.58 -0.56
N ILE A 220 11.41 -21.40 -0.72
CA ILE A 220 9.96 -21.24 -0.93
C ILE A 220 9.48 -22.03 -2.15
N GLN A 221 10.15 -21.89 -3.31
CA GLN A 221 9.80 -22.69 -4.49
C GLN A 221 9.91 -24.19 -4.23
N THR A 222 10.94 -24.63 -3.52
CA THR A 222 11.14 -26.06 -3.28
C THR A 222 10.13 -26.63 -2.28
N LEU A 223 9.55 -25.81 -1.41
CA LEU A 223 8.40 -26.17 -0.57
C LEU A 223 7.13 -26.20 -1.42
N GLY A 224 6.87 -25.16 -2.20
CA GLY A 224 5.71 -25.07 -3.09
C GLY A 224 5.63 -26.20 -4.12
N LYS A 225 6.77 -26.65 -4.67
CA LYS A 225 6.82 -27.80 -5.60
C LYS A 225 6.40 -29.13 -4.97
N MET A 226 6.25 -29.21 -3.65
CA MET A 226 5.72 -30.40 -2.98
C MET A 226 4.21 -30.53 -3.11
N VAL A 227 3.51 -29.45 -3.49
CA VAL A 227 2.06 -29.42 -3.69
C VAL A 227 1.77 -28.78 -5.05
N ALA A 228 1.23 -29.57 -5.99
CA ALA A 228 0.99 -29.13 -7.36
C ALA A 228 -0.31 -28.32 -7.50
N ILE A 229 -0.42 -27.19 -6.79
CA ILE A 229 -1.64 -26.35 -6.70
C ILE A 229 -2.18 -25.96 -8.09
N PHE A 230 -1.30 -25.58 -9.01
CA PHE A 230 -1.71 -25.28 -10.38
C PHE A 230 -2.40 -26.46 -11.08
N ILE A 231 -1.94 -27.70 -10.82
CA ILE A 231 -2.53 -28.91 -11.39
C ILE A 231 -3.87 -29.26 -10.72
N HIS A 232 -4.01 -29.00 -9.41
CA HIS A 232 -5.32 -29.05 -8.75
C HIS A 232 -6.31 -28.09 -9.42
N GLY A 233 -5.87 -26.89 -9.78
CA GLY A 233 -6.67 -25.94 -10.57
C GLY A 233 -7.10 -26.47 -11.94
N LEU A 234 -6.18 -27.11 -12.68
CA LEU A 234 -6.52 -27.73 -13.97
C LEU A 234 -7.51 -28.90 -13.81
N TYR A 235 -7.35 -29.71 -12.76
CA TYR A 235 -8.30 -30.77 -12.42
C TYR A 235 -9.70 -30.19 -12.16
N HIS A 236 -9.81 -29.11 -11.37
CA HIS A 236 -11.08 -28.44 -11.07
C HIS A 236 -11.70 -27.81 -12.31
N ILE A 237 -10.91 -27.25 -13.23
CA ILE A 237 -11.39 -26.76 -14.53
C ILE A 237 -12.01 -27.91 -15.33
N ALA A 238 -11.36 -29.08 -15.38
CA ALA A 238 -11.90 -30.24 -16.08
C ALA A 238 -13.20 -30.75 -15.44
N MET A 239 -13.25 -30.83 -14.11
CA MET A 239 -14.44 -31.23 -13.36
C MET A 239 -15.61 -30.27 -13.60
N LYS A 240 -15.36 -28.95 -13.55
CA LYS A 240 -16.39 -27.93 -13.75
C LYS A 240 -16.89 -27.90 -15.19
N PHE A 241 -15.99 -27.92 -16.18
CA PHE A 241 -16.37 -27.87 -17.60
C PHE A 241 -17.19 -29.10 -18.05
N LEU A 242 -17.01 -30.24 -17.37
CA LEU A 242 -17.71 -31.48 -17.66
C LEU A 242 -18.84 -31.78 -16.67
N GLU A 243 -19.26 -30.83 -15.82
CA GLU A 243 -20.19 -31.11 -14.72
C GLU A 243 -21.53 -31.71 -15.16
N ASP A 244 -22.04 -31.27 -16.31
CA ASP A 244 -23.29 -31.78 -16.90
C ASP A 244 -23.08 -32.96 -17.88
N SER A 245 -21.86 -33.50 -17.95
CA SER A 245 -21.47 -34.53 -18.90
C SER A 245 -21.28 -35.89 -18.22
N PRO A 246 -21.77 -37.00 -18.81
CA PRO A 246 -21.47 -38.35 -18.31
C PRO A 246 -19.98 -38.72 -18.43
N LEU A 247 -19.17 -37.86 -19.06
CA LEU A 247 -17.72 -38.00 -19.14
C LEU A 247 -17.02 -37.60 -17.85
N LEU A 248 -17.68 -36.86 -16.94
CA LEU A 248 -17.12 -36.44 -15.65
C LEU A 248 -16.57 -37.63 -14.85
N ASP A 249 -17.34 -38.71 -14.74
CA ASP A 249 -16.99 -39.93 -14.00
C ASP A 249 -15.72 -40.63 -14.53
N LYS A 250 -15.26 -40.27 -15.72
CA LYS A 250 -14.07 -40.84 -16.36
C LYS A 250 -12.81 -40.00 -16.10
N ILE A 251 -12.94 -38.80 -15.53
CA ILE A 251 -11.80 -37.96 -15.17
C ILE A 251 -11.10 -38.55 -13.94
N LYS A 252 -9.78 -38.70 -14.02
CA LYS A 252 -8.95 -39.37 -13.00
C LYS A 252 -8.00 -38.38 -12.36
N MET A 253 -7.77 -38.58 -11.06
CA MET A 253 -6.72 -37.88 -10.33
C MET A 253 -5.33 -38.39 -10.78
N PRO A 254 -4.33 -37.50 -10.97
CA PRO A 254 -2.94 -37.90 -11.20
C PRO A 254 -2.36 -38.79 -10.10
N GLU A 255 -1.56 -39.77 -10.50
CA GLU A 255 -0.76 -40.63 -9.62
C GLU A 255 0.61 -40.00 -9.39
N HIS A 256 0.67 -38.90 -8.63
CA HIS A 256 1.92 -38.24 -8.30
C HIS A 256 1.93 -37.70 -6.86
N LYS A 257 3.06 -37.81 -6.18
CA LYS A 257 3.19 -37.47 -4.75
C LYS A 257 2.89 -36.01 -4.39
N SER A 258 2.95 -35.10 -5.36
CA SER A 258 2.64 -33.68 -5.17
C SER A 258 1.18 -33.35 -5.46
N PHE A 259 0.42 -34.28 -6.04
CA PHE A 259 -1.02 -34.16 -6.20
C PHE A 259 -1.67 -34.75 -4.96
N ILE A 260 -2.27 -33.90 -4.13
CA ILE A 260 -2.82 -34.28 -2.84
C ILE A 260 -4.21 -34.89 -3.07
N LYS A 261 -4.28 -36.21 -3.23
CA LYS A 261 -5.55 -36.90 -3.51
C LYS A 261 -6.59 -36.65 -2.44
N GLU A 262 -6.16 -36.62 -1.18
CA GLU A 262 -7.07 -36.45 -0.06
C GLU A 262 -7.70 -35.04 -0.03
N TYR A 263 -7.03 -34.05 -0.63
CA TYR A 263 -7.62 -32.72 -0.86
C TYR A 263 -8.74 -32.78 -1.90
N GLU A 264 -8.57 -33.57 -2.96
CA GLU A 264 -9.60 -33.74 -3.99
C GLU A 264 -10.75 -34.62 -3.54
N GLU A 265 -10.48 -35.68 -2.78
CA GLU A 265 -11.51 -36.49 -2.11
C GLU A 265 -12.38 -35.61 -1.22
N PHE A 266 -11.77 -34.74 -0.40
CA PHE A 266 -12.49 -33.75 0.39
C PHE A 266 -13.37 -32.82 -0.47
N ASN A 267 -12.84 -32.28 -1.57
CA ASN A 267 -13.61 -31.38 -2.43
C ASN A 267 -14.80 -32.11 -3.06
N ILE A 268 -14.62 -33.34 -3.56
CA ILE A 268 -15.70 -34.15 -4.13
C ILE A 268 -16.76 -34.47 -3.07
N GLU A 269 -16.34 -34.97 -1.90
CA GLU A 269 -17.25 -35.32 -0.80
C GLU A 269 -18.07 -34.13 -0.28
N LYS A 270 -17.49 -32.93 -0.30
CA LYS A 270 -18.15 -31.70 0.15
C LYS A 270 -18.78 -30.90 -0.98
N ASN A 271 -18.83 -31.45 -2.19
CA ASN A 271 -19.38 -30.82 -3.40
C ASN A 271 -18.76 -29.43 -3.66
N PHE A 272 -17.43 -29.37 -3.71
CA PHE A 272 -16.62 -28.18 -3.97
C PHE A 272 -17.02 -26.99 -3.08
N PRO A 273 -16.74 -27.08 -1.76
CA PRO A 273 -17.27 -26.14 -0.78
C PRO A 273 -16.73 -24.72 -0.98
N GLU A 274 -17.53 -23.72 -0.60
CA GLU A 274 -17.10 -22.31 -0.63
C GLU A 274 -15.97 -22.07 0.40
N PRO A 275 -14.84 -21.48 -0.03
CA PRO A 275 -13.71 -21.22 0.85
C PRO A 275 -13.98 -20.05 1.80
N HIS A 276 -13.24 -20.02 2.91
CA HIS A 276 -13.27 -18.95 3.91
C HIS A 276 -11.85 -18.45 4.19
N ASN A 277 -11.72 -17.30 4.86
CA ASN A 277 -10.42 -16.84 5.33
C ASN A 277 -9.81 -17.86 6.29
N LEU A 278 -8.54 -18.24 6.06
CA LEU A 278 -7.78 -19.10 6.98
C LEU A 278 -7.51 -18.37 8.29
N ILE A 279 -7.07 -17.11 8.19
CA ILE A 279 -6.78 -16.23 9.32
C ILE A 279 -7.75 -15.06 9.31
N ASN A 280 -8.32 -14.76 10.48
CA ASN A 280 -9.10 -13.55 10.71
C ASN A 280 -8.23 -12.51 11.42
N PHE A 281 -7.95 -11.39 10.76
CA PHE A 281 -7.16 -10.28 11.30
C PHE A 281 -7.92 -9.35 12.28
N ASP A 282 -9.13 -9.71 12.73
CA ASP A 282 -9.89 -8.95 13.75
C ASP A 282 -9.34 -9.24 15.16
N PRO A 283 -9.09 -8.24 16.05
CA PRO A 283 -9.45 -6.82 15.98
C PRO A 283 -8.41 -5.87 15.36
N ILE A 284 -7.25 -6.38 14.94
CA ILE A 284 -6.06 -5.54 14.67
C ILE A 284 -6.17 -4.85 13.30
N ALA A 285 -6.65 -5.54 12.26
CA ALA A 285 -6.85 -5.01 10.90
C ALA A 285 -8.06 -5.61 10.17
N LYS A 286 -9.25 -5.35 10.70
CA LYS A 286 -10.52 -5.71 10.06
C LYS A 286 -10.59 -5.32 8.57
N PHE A 287 -10.00 -4.19 8.18
CA PHE A 287 -10.00 -3.71 6.79
C PHE A 287 -9.23 -4.64 5.82
N ILE A 288 -8.21 -5.38 6.28
CA ILE A 288 -7.48 -6.39 5.49
C ILE A 288 -8.40 -7.55 5.14
N ASN A 289 -9.20 -8.03 6.10
CA ASN A 289 -10.18 -9.07 5.83
C ASN A 289 -11.25 -8.58 4.85
N LEU A 290 -11.65 -7.31 4.96
CA LEU A 290 -12.67 -6.71 4.12
C LEU A 290 -12.16 -6.50 2.69
N SER A 291 -10.91 -6.08 2.51
CA SER A 291 -10.34 -5.78 1.18
C SER A 291 -10.21 -6.99 0.26
N ILE A 292 -10.20 -8.20 0.80
CA ILE A 292 -10.23 -9.44 0.03
C ILE A 292 -11.65 -10.01 -0.16
N LYS A 293 -12.70 -9.35 0.33
CA LYS A 293 -14.08 -9.80 0.06
C LYS A 293 -14.48 -9.48 -1.38
N THR A 294 -15.34 -10.33 -1.96
CA THR A 294 -15.73 -10.22 -3.37
C THR A 294 -16.37 -8.87 -3.68
N GLU A 295 -17.19 -8.34 -2.76
CA GLU A 295 -17.85 -7.04 -2.89
C GLU A 295 -16.88 -5.85 -2.86
N MET A 296 -15.66 -6.03 -2.30
CA MET A 296 -14.65 -4.98 -2.26
C MET A 296 -13.71 -5.05 -3.46
N ILE A 297 -13.43 -6.25 -3.97
CA ILE A 297 -12.54 -6.46 -5.11
C ILE A 297 -13.21 -5.90 -6.38
N PRO A 298 -12.59 -4.89 -7.03
CA PRO A 298 -13.10 -4.36 -8.29
C PRO A 298 -12.99 -5.40 -9.41
N GLU A 299 -13.83 -5.27 -10.42
CA GLU A 299 -13.56 -5.92 -11.70
C GLU A 299 -12.32 -5.31 -12.35
N VAL A 300 -11.48 -6.17 -12.91
CA VAL A 300 -10.32 -5.71 -13.68
C VAL A 300 -10.81 -4.94 -14.89
N SER A 301 -10.11 -3.86 -15.18
CA SER A 301 -10.45 -2.99 -16.30
C SER A 301 -9.25 -2.85 -17.21
N PHE A 302 -9.52 -2.70 -18.50
CA PHE A 302 -8.50 -2.61 -19.53
C PHE A 302 -8.63 -1.28 -20.27
N SER A 303 -7.50 -0.62 -20.49
CA SER A 303 -7.42 0.60 -21.30
C SER A 303 -6.73 0.30 -22.62
N LYS A 304 -7.12 1.03 -23.67
CA LYS A 304 -6.49 0.88 -24.98
C LYS A 304 -5.17 1.66 -25.00
N SER A 305 -4.07 0.95 -25.20
CA SER A 305 -2.74 1.52 -25.43
C SER A 305 -2.28 1.13 -26.83
N GLY A 306 -2.45 2.04 -27.79
CA GLY A 306 -2.21 1.78 -29.21
C GLY A 306 -3.12 0.67 -29.77
N ARG A 307 -2.52 -0.46 -30.16
CA ARG A 307 -3.24 -1.66 -30.65
C ARG A 307 -3.53 -2.68 -29.55
N MET A 308 -3.12 -2.43 -28.31
CA MET A 308 -3.12 -3.39 -27.20
C MET A 308 -4.12 -2.96 -26.13
N TYR A 309 -4.76 -3.95 -25.49
CA TYR A 309 -5.59 -3.74 -24.30
C TYR A 309 -4.77 -4.06 -23.06
N VAL A 310 -4.45 -3.05 -22.28
CA VAL A 310 -3.58 -3.17 -21.12
C VAL A 310 -4.36 -3.05 -19.82
N ASN A 311 -3.97 -3.81 -18.80
CA ASN A 311 -4.55 -3.75 -17.47
C ASN A 311 -4.41 -2.32 -16.88
N ASP A 312 -5.51 -1.79 -16.35
CA ASP A 312 -5.58 -0.47 -15.70
C ASP A 312 -5.49 -0.63 -14.18
N GLY A 313 -4.26 -0.88 -13.71
CA GLY A 313 -3.98 -1.11 -12.30
C GLY A 313 -4.24 0.10 -11.41
N LYS A 314 -4.10 1.33 -11.94
CA LYS A 314 -4.42 2.56 -11.20
C LYS A 314 -5.91 2.69 -10.95
N ARG A 315 -6.73 2.40 -11.96
CA ARG A 315 -8.19 2.39 -11.79
C ARG A 315 -8.61 1.29 -10.82
N PHE A 316 -8.02 0.10 -10.92
CA PHE A 316 -8.27 -1.00 -9.99
C PHE A 316 -7.95 -0.60 -8.54
N GLU A 317 -6.77 -0.03 -8.30
CA GLU A 317 -6.36 0.49 -6.98
C GLU A 317 -7.36 1.53 -6.45
N LYS A 318 -7.69 2.53 -7.26
CA LYS A 318 -8.66 3.57 -6.88
C LYS A 318 -10.02 2.98 -6.51
N MET A 319 -10.55 2.08 -7.33
CA MET A 319 -11.86 1.47 -7.09
C MET A 319 -11.88 0.61 -5.82
N LEU A 320 -10.79 -0.11 -5.52
CA LEU A 320 -10.68 -0.88 -4.28
C LEU A 320 -10.75 0.03 -3.06
N PHE A 321 -9.99 1.14 -3.07
CA PHE A 321 -10.03 2.13 -1.98
C PHE A 321 -11.40 2.81 -1.88
N ASP A 322 -12.02 3.18 -3.00
CA ASP A 322 -13.38 3.73 -3.03
C ASP A 322 -14.39 2.76 -2.39
N ASN A 323 -14.29 1.45 -2.68
CA ASN A 323 -15.15 0.41 -2.10
C ASN A 323 -14.92 0.26 -0.58
N LEU A 324 -13.66 0.25 -0.14
CA LEU A 324 -13.28 0.19 1.26
C LEU A 324 -13.74 1.40 2.07
N GLN A 325 -13.67 2.59 1.48
CA GLN A 325 -14.14 3.83 2.11
C GLN A 325 -15.67 3.84 2.22
N LYS A 326 -16.38 3.52 1.14
CA LYS A 326 -17.86 3.47 1.12
C LYS A 326 -18.44 2.47 2.11
N SER A 327 -17.76 1.33 2.29
CA SER A 327 -18.18 0.29 3.22
C SER A 327 -17.89 0.61 4.70
N LYS A 328 -17.26 1.77 4.98
CA LYS A 328 -16.75 2.12 6.32
C LYS A 328 -15.85 1.01 6.88
N ALA A 329 -15.21 0.24 6.00
CA ALA A 329 -14.26 -0.82 6.35
C ALA A 329 -12.98 -0.22 6.93
N LEU A 330 -12.60 0.95 6.43
CA LEU A 330 -11.54 1.77 6.99
C LEU A 330 -12.09 2.51 8.23
N PRO A 331 -11.43 2.43 9.39
CA PRO A 331 -11.83 3.16 10.59
C PRO A 331 -11.59 4.68 10.49
N PHE A 332 -11.33 5.19 9.29
CA PHE A 332 -10.92 6.55 8.98
C PHE A 332 -11.30 6.88 7.52
N GLU A 333 -11.47 8.16 7.21
CA GLU A 333 -11.72 8.62 5.84
C GLU A 333 -10.39 8.89 5.13
N LEU A 334 -10.19 8.29 3.95
CA LEU A 334 -9.17 8.74 3.01
C LEU A 334 -9.60 10.11 2.50
N LYS A 335 -9.01 11.19 3.03
CA LYS A 335 -9.25 12.54 2.53
C LYS A 335 -8.40 12.72 1.27
N GLU A 336 -9.01 13.26 0.21
CA GLU A 336 -8.25 13.80 -0.91
C GLU A 336 -7.19 14.78 -0.38
N GLU A 337 -5.97 14.73 -0.93
CA GLU A 337 -4.91 15.67 -0.54
C GLU A 337 -5.42 17.11 -0.74
N LYS A 338 -5.68 17.80 0.37
CA LYS A 338 -6.20 19.17 0.37
C LYS A 338 -5.27 20.14 -0.37
N TYR A 339 -3.98 19.89 -0.29
CA TYR A 339 -2.92 20.64 -0.95
C TYR A 339 -2.06 19.69 -1.78
N LYS A 340 -1.73 20.07 -3.02
CA LYS A 340 -0.77 19.32 -3.84
C LYS A 340 0.66 19.72 -3.45
N LEU A 341 1.12 19.21 -2.31
CA LEU A 341 2.45 19.59 -1.79
C LEU A 341 3.59 19.12 -2.71
N PRO A 342 4.65 19.93 -2.90
CA PRO A 342 5.83 19.51 -3.65
C PRO A 342 6.52 18.28 -3.06
N ALA A 343 7.13 17.44 -3.91
CA ALA A 343 7.76 16.20 -3.47
C ALA A 343 8.88 16.43 -2.44
N VAL A 344 9.69 17.48 -2.63
CA VAL A 344 10.78 17.83 -1.71
C VAL A 344 10.25 18.24 -0.33
N TYR A 345 9.17 19.02 -0.28
CA TYR A 345 8.55 19.41 0.98
C TYR A 345 7.81 18.25 1.65
N LYS A 346 7.16 17.37 0.85
CA LYS A 346 6.54 16.14 1.35
C LYS A 346 7.54 15.19 2.02
N GLU A 347 8.78 15.15 1.53
CA GLU A 347 9.88 14.40 2.15
C GLU A 347 10.32 15.07 3.46
N PHE A 348 10.53 16.39 3.42
CA PHE A 348 10.92 17.20 4.57
C PHE A 348 9.94 17.06 5.75
N ILE A 349 8.66 17.36 5.55
CA ILE A 349 7.64 17.27 6.61
C ILE A 349 7.42 15.82 7.09
N GLY A 350 7.77 14.83 6.25
CA GLY A 350 7.77 13.42 6.67
C GLY A 350 8.84 13.09 7.72
N LYS A 351 9.90 13.89 7.78
CA LYS A 351 11.02 13.77 8.74
C LYS A 351 10.88 14.77 9.90
N TYR A 352 10.37 15.98 9.62
CA TYR A 352 10.34 17.12 10.54
C TYR A 352 8.94 17.76 10.57
N ASP A 353 7.95 17.03 11.11
CA ASP A 353 6.54 17.46 11.18
C ASP A 353 6.36 18.56 12.24
N GLY A 354 6.42 19.82 11.80
CA GLY A 354 6.55 20.99 12.68
C GLY A 354 8.01 21.20 13.10
N LEU A 355 8.63 22.28 12.63
CA LEU A 355 10.04 22.58 12.94
C LEU A 355 10.22 24.07 13.16
N SER A 356 10.65 24.45 14.37
CA SER A 356 11.13 25.81 14.66
C SER A 356 12.64 25.79 14.88
N LEU A 357 13.33 26.69 14.21
CA LEU A 357 14.78 26.81 14.20
C LEU A 357 15.23 27.99 15.06
N GLU A 358 16.49 27.96 15.51
CA GLU A 358 17.09 29.03 16.31
C GLU A 358 17.18 30.36 15.55
N ASN A 359 17.20 30.32 14.22
CA ASN A 359 17.18 31.50 13.36
C ASN A 359 15.77 32.11 13.17
N GLY A 360 14.75 31.63 13.88
CA GLY A 360 13.38 32.15 13.82
C GLY A 360 12.47 31.46 12.81
N CYS A 361 13.05 30.78 11.80
CA CYS A 361 12.27 30.06 10.79
C CYS A 361 11.43 28.95 11.43
N THR A 362 10.13 28.96 11.13
CA THR A 362 9.16 27.95 11.56
C THR A 362 8.48 27.34 10.35
N PHE A 363 8.49 26.01 10.27
CA PHE A 363 7.76 25.24 9.28
C PHE A 363 6.53 24.61 9.92
N TYR A 364 5.37 24.79 9.27
CA TYR A 364 4.09 24.34 9.81
C TYR A 364 4.01 22.81 9.87
N SER A 365 3.48 22.30 10.98
CA SER A 365 3.10 20.89 11.08
C SER A 365 1.90 20.59 10.17
N LEU A 366 1.66 19.31 9.90
CA LEU A 366 0.49 18.88 9.13
C LEU A 366 -0.85 19.26 9.79
N GLU A 367 -0.90 19.29 11.12
CA GLU A 367 -2.09 19.70 11.87
C GLU A 367 -2.37 21.21 11.73
N GLU A 368 -1.31 22.02 11.64
CA GLU A 368 -1.40 23.49 11.56
C GLU A 368 -1.54 23.99 10.13
N LEU A 369 -1.02 23.25 9.14
CA LEU A 369 -0.89 23.69 7.75
C LEU A 369 -2.19 24.27 7.18
N ASP A 370 -3.32 23.62 7.45
CA ASP A 370 -4.62 24.09 6.97
C ASP A 370 -5.12 25.34 7.68
N ALA A 371 -4.93 25.41 8.99
CA ALA A 371 -5.34 26.58 9.77
C ALA A 371 -4.50 27.79 9.36
N MET A 372 -3.19 27.62 9.25
CA MET A 372 -2.26 28.68 8.86
C MET A 372 -2.56 29.20 7.45
N ASN A 373 -2.75 28.31 6.46
CA ASN A 373 -3.06 28.74 5.09
C ASN A 373 -4.40 29.50 4.99
N LYS A 374 -5.37 29.20 5.86
CA LYS A 374 -6.65 29.93 5.95
C LYS A 374 -6.49 31.28 6.63
N ASP A 375 -5.78 31.32 7.74
CA ASP A 375 -5.55 32.55 8.51
C ASP A 375 -4.77 33.57 7.69
N LEU A 376 -3.77 33.08 6.95
CA LEU A 376 -2.98 33.83 5.97
C LEU A 376 -3.72 34.10 4.65
N GLN A 377 -4.90 33.52 4.45
CA GLN A 377 -5.72 33.67 3.23
C GLN A 377 -4.96 33.39 1.92
N VAL A 378 -3.99 32.47 1.96
CA VAL A 378 -3.09 32.18 0.82
C VAL A 378 -3.88 31.74 -0.40
N ASN A 379 -4.97 31.00 -0.21
CA ASN A 379 -5.83 30.55 -1.30
C ASN A 379 -6.60 31.69 -1.99
N ILE A 380 -6.72 32.86 -1.37
CA ILE A 380 -7.36 34.05 -1.96
C ILE A 380 -6.33 34.83 -2.76
N TYR A 381 -5.13 35.04 -2.20
CA TYR A 381 -4.10 35.89 -2.80
C TYR A 381 -3.18 35.15 -3.78
N GLN A 382 -2.82 33.90 -3.48
CA GLN A 382 -1.94 33.05 -4.30
C GLN A 382 -2.47 31.60 -4.37
N PRO A 383 -3.58 31.36 -5.10
CA PRO A 383 -4.31 30.08 -5.11
C PRO A 383 -3.49 28.88 -5.59
N ASP A 384 -2.48 29.11 -6.42
CA ASP A 384 -1.61 28.05 -6.97
C ASP A 384 -0.44 27.71 -6.03
N THR A 385 -0.41 28.29 -4.83
CA THR A 385 0.64 28.09 -3.83
C THR A 385 0.11 27.55 -2.51
N VAL A 386 1.03 27.17 -1.64
CA VAL A 386 0.77 26.78 -0.25
C VAL A 386 1.84 27.41 0.64
N ALA A 387 1.42 27.99 1.75
CA ALA A 387 2.32 28.42 2.81
C ALA A 387 2.82 27.22 3.60
N VAL A 388 4.15 27.09 3.68
CA VAL A 388 4.84 25.96 4.30
C VAL A 388 5.56 26.32 5.60
N GLY A 389 5.65 27.62 5.90
CA GLY A 389 6.30 28.17 7.09
C GLY A 389 6.38 29.70 7.06
N ASP A 390 7.07 30.27 8.04
CA ASP A 390 7.37 31.70 8.18
C ASP A 390 8.70 31.94 8.92
N ASP A 391 9.19 33.18 8.96
CA ASP A 391 10.42 33.58 9.66
C ASP A 391 10.21 33.97 11.14
N GLY A 392 9.00 33.78 11.67
CA GLY A 392 8.59 34.27 12.99
C GLY A 392 8.37 35.79 13.05
N GLY A 393 8.42 36.46 11.90
CA GLY A 393 8.16 37.87 11.66
C GLY A 393 7.09 38.07 10.58
N ASP A 394 7.41 38.87 9.57
CA ASP A 394 6.46 39.26 8.52
C ASP A 394 6.62 38.42 7.24
N LEU A 395 7.60 37.49 7.15
CA LEU A 395 7.81 36.71 5.93
C LEU A 395 7.13 35.34 5.99
N VAL A 396 6.37 35.03 4.93
CA VAL A 396 5.72 33.74 4.69
C VAL A 396 6.44 32.98 3.59
N PHE A 397 6.64 31.68 3.79
CA PHE A 397 7.30 30.79 2.84
C PHE A 397 6.26 30.11 1.96
N LEU A 398 6.21 30.46 0.68
CA LEU A 398 5.29 29.89 -0.29
C LEU A 398 5.98 28.91 -1.24
N MET A 399 5.30 27.81 -1.54
CA MET A 399 5.69 26.90 -2.62
C MET A 399 4.53 26.68 -3.57
N LYS A 400 4.82 26.54 -4.87
CA LYS A 400 3.79 26.17 -5.86
C LYS A 400 3.23 24.78 -5.59
N GLN A 401 1.94 24.59 -5.82
CA GLN A 401 1.23 23.32 -5.66
C GLN A 401 1.47 22.36 -6.84
N GLU A 402 2.75 22.11 -7.14
CA GLU A 402 3.23 21.26 -8.23
C GLU A 402 4.20 20.21 -7.68
N LYS A 403 4.08 18.96 -8.15
CA LYS A 403 4.87 17.83 -7.63
C LYS A 403 6.39 18.06 -7.70
N GLU A 404 6.86 18.65 -8.80
CA GLU A 404 8.29 18.83 -9.09
C GLU A 404 8.83 20.18 -8.61
N ALA A 405 8.00 21.02 -7.98
CA ALA A 405 8.45 22.31 -7.47
C ALA A 405 9.52 22.14 -6.39
N LYS A 406 10.55 22.98 -6.47
CA LYS A 406 11.62 23.06 -5.48
C LYS A 406 11.85 24.47 -4.97
N THR A 407 11.28 25.46 -5.64
CA THR A 407 11.44 26.86 -5.34
C THR A 407 10.58 27.26 -4.15
N VAL A 408 11.15 28.06 -3.26
CA VAL A 408 10.42 28.72 -2.16
C VAL A 408 10.47 30.22 -2.39
N TYR A 409 9.31 30.85 -2.27
CA TYR A 409 9.17 32.30 -2.32
C TYR A 409 8.97 32.81 -0.90
N LEU A 410 9.87 33.68 -0.44
CA LEU A 410 9.70 34.41 0.80
C LEU A 410 8.98 35.71 0.45
N VAL A 411 7.75 35.86 0.93
CA VAL A 411 6.90 37.04 0.65
C VAL A 411 6.47 37.68 1.95
N ASP A 412 6.15 38.96 1.92
CA ASP A 412 5.60 39.65 3.08
C ASP A 412 4.15 39.18 3.32
N ALA A 413 3.74 38.98 4.57
CA ALA A 413 2.39 38.57 4.94
C ALA A 413 1.33 39.63 4.57
N GLY A 414 1.74 40.87 4.31
CA GLY A 414 0.92 41.95 3.75
C GLY A 414 1.01 42.08 2.22
N ASP A 415 1.99 41.45 1.56
CA ASP A 415 2.21 41.53 0.12
C ASP A 415 2.69 40.19 -0.47
N TYR A 416 1.73 39.45 -1.05
CA TYR A 416 1.92 38.12 -1.60
C TYR A 416 2.47 38.11 -3.03
N ASP A 417 3.01 39.21 -3.55
CA ASP A 417 3.49 39.27 -4.94
C ASP A 417 4.67 38.31 -5.20
N LEU A 418 4.48 37.38 -6.13
CA LEU A 418 5.50 36.43 -6.56
C LEU A 418 6.41 36.97 -7.68
N GLU A 419 6.07 38.11 -8.29
CA GLU A 419 6.93 38.81 -9.25
C GLU A 419 8.01 39.66 -8.55
N SER A 420 7.72 40.13 -7.33
CA SER A 420 8.66 40.85 -6.46
C SER A 420 8.71 40.29 -5.03
N PRO A 421 9.03 39.00 -4.84
CA PRO A 421 9.14 38.42 -3.52
C PRO A 421 10.39 38.98 -2.81
N TYR A 422 10.37 38.97 -1.48
CA TYR A 422 11.53 39.35 -0.67
C TYR A 422 12.76 38.53 -1.05
N GLN A 423 12.60 37.20 -1.19
CA GLN A 423 13.67 36.34 -1.66
C GLN A 423 13.12 35.13 -2.43
N ILE A 424 13.87 34.70 -3.46
CA ILE A 424 13.58 33.45 -4.20
C ILE A 424 14.66 32.43 -3.87
N ILE A 425 14.26 31.37 -3.18
CA ILE A 425 15.10 30.21 -2.93
C ILE A 425 14.90 29.22 -4.07
N SER A 426 15.91 29.05 -4.92
CA SER A 426 15.78 28.22 -6.13
C SER A 426 15.61 26.72 -5.87
N ASP A 427 16.13 26.20 -4.75
CA ASP A 427 16.06 24.77 -4.39
C ASP A 427 15.95 24.57 -2.87
N PHE A 428 14.82 24.01 -2.42
CA PHE A 428 14.50 23.74 -1.03
C PHE A 428 15.56 22.89 -0.31
N ASN A 429 16.10 21.86 -0.97
CA ASN A 429 17.07 20.97 -0.32
C ASN A 429 18.40 21.68 -0.09
N LYS A 430 18.84 22.53 -1.03
CA LYS A 430 20.04 23.36 -0.84
C LYS A 430 19.85 24.38 0.28
N TRP A 431 18.65 24.91 0.43
CA TRP A 431 18.33 25.82 1.53
C TRP A 431 18.39 25.11 2.88
N MET A 432 17.85 23.90 2.96
CA MET A 432 17.97 23.02 4.13
C MET A 432 19.43 22.68 4.46
N GLU A 433 20.27 22.36 3.48
CA GLU A 433 21.70 22.10 3.68
C GLU A 433 22.45 23.31 4.26
N LYS A 434 21.99 24.52 3.96
CA LYS A 434 22.50 25.78 4.50
C LYS A 434 21.83 26.19 5.82
N GLY A 435 21.04 25.31 6.45
CA GLY A 435 20.38 25.64 7.71
C GLY A 435 19.26 26.68 7.59
N PHE A 436 18.67 26.83 6.41
CA PHE A 436 17.57 27.75 6.12
C PHE A 436 17.91 29.24 6.34
N GLU A 437 19.14 29.63 6.00
CA GLU A 437 19.57 31.03 6.02
C GLU A 437 18.75 31.90 5.06
N ILE A 438 18.30 33.06 5.54
CA ILE A 438 17.63 34.10 4.76
C ILE A 438 18.65 35.21 4.50
N GLU A 439 18.76 35.68 3.26
CA GLU A 439 19.74 36.72 2.90
C GLU A 439 19.15 38.10 3.21
N ASP A 440 19.92 38.96 3.88
CA ASP A 440 19.58 40.37 4.06
C ASP A 440 19.90 41.11 2.75
N ILE A 441 18.86 41.40 1.95
CA ILE A 441 19.04 41.97 0.60
C ILE A 441 19.22 43.50 0.63
N ASP A 442 18.89 44.16 1.74
CA ASP A 442 19.03 45.62 1.85
C ASP A 442 20.19 46.02 2.77
N GLY A 443 21.29 46.44 2.13
CA GLY A 443 22.33 47.27 2.73
C GLY A 443 21.90 48.73 2.94
N GLU A 444 20.60 48.99 3.09
CA GLU A 444 20.07 50.23 3.65
C GLU A 444 19.05 49.90 4.74
N ASP A 445 19.27 50.53 5.89
CA ASP A 445 18.46 50.51 7.09
C ASP A 445 17.00 50.89 6.79
N VAL A 446 16.18 49.88 6.47
CA VAL A 446 14.70 50.01 6.43
C VAL A 446 14.05 48.96 7.32
N ARG A 447 14.62 48.71 8.49
CA ARG A 447 13.86 48.18 9.64
C ARG A 447 14.39 48.84 10.90
N GLY A 448 13.87 50.05 11.16
CA GLY A 448 13.90 50.66 12.48
C GLY A 448 13.05 49.86 13.48
N VAL A 449 13.43 48.61 13.73
CA VAL A 449 12.89 47.80 14.82
C VAL A 449 14.00 47.71 15.85
N ASP A 450 13.95 48.61 16.84
CA ASP A 450 14.86 48.58 17.98
C ASP A 450 14.71 47.25 18.71
N TYR A 451 15.66 46.35 18.46
CA TYR A 451 15.89 45.18 19.29
C TYR A 451 16.55 45.65 20.58
N GLY A 452 15.96 45.26 21.71
CA GLY A 452 16.50 45.59 23.02
C GLY A 452 16.43 44.43 23.99
N ASP A 453 16.90 44.71 25.19
CA ASP A 453 16.87 43.79 26.30
C ASP A 453 15.51 43.87 27.01
N LEU A 454 14.84 42.73 27.19
CA LEU A 454 13.59 42.66 27.94
C LEU A 454 13.86 42.67 29.43
N TYR A 455 13.30 43.63 30.14
CA TYR A 455 13.31 43.70 31.59
C TYR A 455 11.93 43.41 32.16
N LEU A 456 11.88 42.57 33.20
CA LEU A 456 10.75 42.54 34.13
C LEU A 456 10.89 43.73 35.07
N ILE A 457 9.90 44.62 35.07
CA ILE A 457 9.93 45.85 35.87
C ILE A 457 8.99 45.80 37.09
N LYS A 458 8.03 44.87 37.09
CA LYS A 458 7.06 44.67 38.17
C LYS A 458 6.82 43.19 38.42
N MET A 459 6.55 42.83 39.67
CA MET A 459 6.14 41.47 40.02
C MET A 459 4.71 41.18 39.50
N PRO A 460 4.46 40.00 38.92
CA PRO A 460 3.10 39.58 38.58
C PRO A 460 2.25 39.40 39.84
N LYS A 461 0.95 39.70 39.75
CA LYS A 461 0.01 39.61 40.89
C LYS A 461 -0.11 38.18 41.43
N GLU A 462 0.11 37.20 40.55
CA GLU A 462 0.04 35.76 40.79
C GLU A 462 1.33 35.21 41.43
N GLY A 463 2.31 36.07 41.74
CA GLY A 463 3.57 35.71 42.38
C GLY A 463 4.36 34.68 41.58
N VAL A 464 4.81 33.60 42.23
CA VAL A 464 5.62 32.55 41.58
C VAL A 464 4.89 31.88 40.40
N LYS A 465 3.56 31.73 40.47
CA LYS A 465 2.77 31.19 39.35
C LYS A 465 2.81 32.12 38.13
N GLY A 466 2.83 33.42 38.37
CA GLY A 466 3.02 34.42 37.32
C GLY A 466 4.40 34.30 36.68
N LEU A 467 5.46 34.16 37.48
CA LEU A 467 6.83 33.96 36.96
C LEU A 467 6.98 32.68 36.13
N VAL A 468 6.31 31.58 36.50
CA VAL A 468 6.28 30.34 35.69
C VAL A 468 5.61 30.59 34.33
N THR A 469 4.53 31.37 34.33
CA THR A 469 3.80 31.74 33.10
C THR A 469 4.68 32.59 32.18
N ILE A 470 5.37 33.60 32.74
CA ILE A 470 6.32 34.45 32.03
C ILE A 470 7.48 33.63 31.46
N LYS A 471 8.08 32.74 32.26
CA LYS A 471 9.16 31.84 31.81
C LYS A 471 8.76 31.03 30.58
N ARG A 472 7.56 30.44 30.61
CA ARG A 472 7.06 29.63 29.48
C ARG A 472 6.77 30.48 28.26
N ALA A 473 6.15 31.65 28.45
CA ALA A 473 5.72 32.51 27.35
C ALA A 473 6.88 33.17 26.60
N PHE A 474 7.92 33.57 27.32
CA PHE A 474 9.15 34.14 26.75
C PHE A 474 10.26 33.11 26.54
N ASN A 475 9.97 31.82 26.76
CA ASN A 475 10.91 30.70 26.65
C ASN A 475 12.26 30.95 27.34
N LEU A 476 12.24 31.45 28.58
CA LEU A 476 13.47 31.81 29.29
C LEU A 476 14.27 30.55 29.67
N GLU A 477 15.57 30.56 29.35
CA GLU A 477 16.51 29.46 29.66
C GLU A 477 16.72 29.29 31.17
N MET A 478 16.74 30.40 31.92
CA MET A 478 16.98 30.40 33.36
C MET A 478 15.91 29.61 34.13
N SER A 479 16.30 28.88 35.18
CA SER A 479 15.35 28.08 35.96
C SER A 479 14.29 28.95 36.67
N THR A 480 13.13 28.37 37.02
CA THR A 480 12.10 29.10 37.80
C THR A 480 12.65 29.62 39.14
N GLY A 481 13.56 28.86 39.77
CA GLY A 481 14.21 29.27 41.01
C GLY A 481 15.18 30.45 40.80
N GLU A 482 15.91 30.47 39.69
CA GLU A 482 16.78 31.58 39.31
C GLU A 482 15.97 32.84 38.96
N LEU A 483 14.89 32.68 38.18
CA LEU A 483 13.97 33.77 37.85
C LEU A 483 13.35 34.38 39.11
N LEU A 484 12.95 33.54 40.08
CA LEU A 484 12.42 34.00 41.38
C LEU A 484 13.46 34.75 42.22
N GLN A 485 14.74 34.38 42.16
CA GLN A 485 15.78 35.13 42.85
C GLN A 485 16.06 36.46 42.15
N LYS A 486 16.14 36.47 40.82
CA LYS A 486 16.33 37.68 40.02
C LYS A 486 15.17 38.67 40.18
N SER A 487 13.93 38.19 40.24
CA SER A 487 12.74 39.03 40.38
C SER A 487 12.62 39.74 41.74
N LYS A 488 13.48 39.42 42.72
CA LYS A 488 13.57 40.17 43.99
C LYS A 488 14.22 41.55 43.81
N ASN A 489 14.99 41.75 42.73
CA ASN A 489 15.67 43.00 42.41
C ASN A 489 15.24 43.48 41.02
N LEU A 490 14.13 44.23 40.97
CA LEU A 490 13.60 44.80 39.73
C LEU A 490 14.21 46.19 39.46
N PRO A 491 14.43 46.58 38.19
CA PRO A 491 14.18 45.79 36.97
C PRO A 491 15.23 44.69 36.76
N THR A 492 14.79 43.52 36.31
CA THR A 492 15.70 42.39 36.02
C THR A 492 15.60 41.94 34.57
N LYS A 493 16.77 41.73 33.94
CA LYS A 493 16.85 41.31 32.54
C LYS A 493 16.37 39.86 32.41
N LEU A 494 15.46 39.63 31.47
CA LEU A 494 14.89 38.32 31.17
C LEU A 494 15.56 37.69 29.95
N LEU A 495 15.65 38.42 28.84
CA LEU A 495 16.32 37.98 27.60
C LEU A 495 16.80 39.19 26.78
N SER A 496 17.73 38.95 25.86
CA SER A 496 18.20 39.93 24.88
C SER A 496 17.51 39.73 23.52
N ASN A 497 17.64 40.70 22.62
CA ASN A 497 17.26 40.60 21.21
C ASN A 497 15.76 40.30 21.01
N ILE A 498 14.90 41.09 21.64
CA ILE A 498 13.45 41.07 21.39
C ILE A 498 12.96 42.45 20.97
N THR A 499 11.95 42.48 20.10
CA THR A 499 11.32 43.72 19.62
C THR A 499 10.20 44.16 20.56
N SER A 500 9.94 45.48 20.62
CA SER A 500 8.86 46.06 21.43
C SER A 500 7.49 45.47 21.08
N SER A 501 7.19 45.27 19.80
CA SER A 501 5.96 44.63 19.36
C SER A 501 5.84 43.18 19.84
N LYS A 502 6.89 42.36 19.70
CA LYS A 502 6.87 40.95 20.13
C LYS A 502 6.67 40.83 21.63
N ALA A 503 7.35 41.66 22.42
CA ALA A 503 7.16 41.67 23.87
C ALA A 503 5.74 42.07 24.27
N ASN A 504 5.15 43.07 23.61
CA ASN A 504 3.78 43.52 23.88
C ASN A 504 2.74 42.45 23.52
N ILE A 505 2.86 41.80 22.36
CA ILE A 505 1.96 40.72 21.94
C ILE A 505 1.99 39.56 22.94
N ILE A 506 3.18 39.13 23.37
CA ILE A 506 3.32 38.06 24.35
C ILE A 506 2.72 38.49 25.70
N ALA A 507 2.97 39.73 26.14
CA ALA A 507 2.43 40.27 27.38
C ALA A 507 0.89 40.34 27.37
N GLU A 508 0.28 40.73 26.26
CA GLU A 508 -1.17 40.72 26.07
C GLU A 508 -1.73 39.29 26.09
N LYS A 509 -1.09 38.35 25.37
CA LYS A 509 -1.51 36.94 25.28
C LYS A 509 -1.54 36.23 26.63
N ILE A 510 -0.61 36.58 27.54
CA ILE A 510 -0.59 36.03 28.90
C ILE A 510 -1.38 36.86 29.92
N GLY A 511 -2.07 37.93 29.48
CA GLY A 511 -2.86 38.79 30.35
C GLY A 511 -2.03 39.63 31.33
N MET A 512 -0.79 39.95 30.98
CA MET A 512 0.16 40.70 31.83
C MET A 512 0.76 41.95 31.16
N PRO A 513 -0.06 42.84 30.54
CA PRO A 513 0.46 44.07 29.95
C PRO A 513 1.06 45.00 31.03
N GLY A 514 2.16 45.68 30.68
CA GLY A 514 2.80 46.68 31.56
C GLY A 514 3.69 46.12 32.68
N LEU A 515 4.00 44.82 32.67
CA LEU A 515 5.03 44.22 33.55
C LEU A 515 6.45 44.30 32.97
N PHE A 516 6.60 44.66 31.70
CA PHE A 516 7.86 44.59 30.96
C PHE A 516 8.26 45.95 30.39
N GLU A 517 9.56 46.14 30.22
CA GLU A 517 10.18 47.29 29.56
C GLU A 517 11.30 46.77 28.65
N ILE A 518 11.44 47.33 27.46
CA ILE A 518 12.59 47.07 26.58
C ILE A 518 13.57 48.24 26.73
N ARG A 519 14.85 47.92 26.90
CA ARG A 519 15.95 48.90 27.03
C ARG A 519 17.09 48.63 26.08
#